data_AF-A0A7W7LIJ3-F1
#
_entry.id   AF-A0A7W7LIJ3-F1
#
_cell.length_a   1.000
_cell.length_b   1.000
_cell.length_c   1.000
_cell.angle_alpha   90.00
_cell.angle_beta   90.00
_cell.angle_gamma   90.00
#
_symmetry.space_group_name_H-M   'P 1'
#
loop_
_entity.id
_entity.type
_entity.pdbx_description
1 polymer ?
#
loop_
_entity_poly.entity_id
_entity_poly.type
_entity_poly.pdbx_seq_one_letter_code
_entity_poly.pdbx_strand_id
1 'polypeptide(L)'
;MKTTHRFISALALVAALGSVTACGPEEDTAAGSGSGASAQPSEKQTAGGASADKADGTGECGKAPKLPTGHKMIEPVEPPSKGSMSAKDAKPTCTPNDWIYHGEGKAKYYLFAEQVKAELATGPGSTKTVPVGELWAHAGDCLTNGGAVKEPYSCSGNIYDITLDPEGKVKTIKEIWHP
;
A
#
# COMPACT_ATOMS: atom_id res chain seq x y z
N MET A 1 11.14 45.62 -19.91
CA MET A 1 10.40 45.43 -21.17
C MET A 1 9.53 44.19 -21.02
N LYS A 2 8.21 44.31 -21.20
CA LYS A 2 7.23 43.22 -21.09
C LYS A 2 7.15 42.51 -22.44
N THR A 3 7.30 41.19 -22.47
CA THR A 3 6.89 40.40 -23.62
C THR A 3 6.17 39.15 -23.14
N THR A 4 4.84 39.23 -23.20
CA THR A 4 3.90 38.16 -22.94
C THR A 4 3.74 37.36 -24.23
N HIS A 5 4.02 36.05 -24.21
CA HIS A 5 3.60 35.16 -25.29
C HIS A 5 2.67 34.09 -24.72
N ARG A 6 1.38 34.27 -25.01
CA ARG A 6 0.34 33.26 -24.94
C ARG A 6 0.43 32.42 -26.21
N PHE A 7 0.49 31.09 -26.10
CA PHE A 7 0.02 30.22 -27.17
C PHE A 7 -0.89 29.13 -26.62
N ILE A 8 -2.10 29.15 -27.18
CA ILE A 8 -3.23 28.25 -27.05
C ILE A 8 -3.05 27.17 -28.11
N SER A 9 -3.29 25.89 -27.79
CA SER A 9 -3.65 24.80 -28.73
C SER A 9 -3.89 23.54 -27.90
N ALA A 10 -5.12 23.06 -27.68
CA ALA A 10 -6.13 22.46 -28.56
C ALA A 10 -6.25 20.98 -28.19
N LEU A 11 -7.42 20.61 -27.66
CA LEU A 11 -7.83 19.25 -27.33
C LEU A 11 -7.97 18.39 -28.60
N ALA A 12 -7.51 17.15 -28.53
CA ALA A 12 -8.02 16.06 -29.37
C ALA A 12 -8.42 14.90 -28.46
N LEU A 13 -9.73 14.70 -28.31
CA LEU A 13 -10.37 13.62 -27.59
C LEU A 13 -10.63 12.49 -28.61
N VAL A 14 -9.93 11.37 -28.49
CA VAL A 14 -10.21 10.16 -29.28
C VAL A 14 -10.89 9.16 -28.36
N ALA A 15 -12.20 9.04 -28.50
CA ALA A 15 -13.00 7.98 -27.88
C ALA A 15 -13.04 6.79 -28.83
N ALA A 16 -12.45 5.66 -28.43
CA ALA A 16 -12.65 4.38 -29.07
C ALA A 16 -13.51 3.51 -28.14
N LEU A 17 -14.80 3.39 -28.48
CA LEU A 17 -15.71 2.39 -27.93
C LEU A 17 -15.47 1.08 -28.70
N GLY A 18 -15.01 0.04 -27.99
CA GLY A 18 -14.83 -1.31 -28.49
C GLY A 18 -15.71 -2.28 -27.71
N SER A 19 -16.53 -3.00 -28.44
CA SER A 19 -17.70 -3.79 -28.06
C SER A 19 -17.44 -5.06 -27.24
N VAL A 20 -18.43 -5.35 -26.39
CA VAL A 20 -18.69 -6.60 -25.65
C VAL A 20 -18.70 -7.84 -26.54
N THR A 21 -18.00 -8.89 -26.12
CA THR A 21 -18.28 -10.27 -26.55
C THR A 21 -18.78 -11.06 -25.35
N ALA A 22 -20.10 -11.23 -25.30
CA ALA A 22 -20.77 -12.22 -24.50
C ALA A 22 -20.56 -13.62 -25.13
N CYS A 23 -20.13 -14.57 -24.32
CA CYS A 23 -20.25 -16.02 -24.57
C CYS A 23 -20.28 -16.75 -23.22
N GLY A 24 -21.50 -17.03 -22.73
CA GLY A 24 -21.78 -18.34 -22.12
C GLY A 24 -22.12 -19.33 -23.25
N PRO A 25 -22.28 -20.66 -23.02
CA PRO A 25 -23.06 -21.23 -21.92
C PRO A 25 -22.53 -22.56 -21.30
N GLU A 26 -23.31 -23.11 -20.35
CA GLU A 26 -23.49 -24.53 -19.93
C GLU A 26 -22.35 -25.19 -19.11
N GLU A 27 -22.49 -25.53 -17.81
CA GLU A 27 -23.39 -26.48 -17.11
C GLU A 27 -23.39 -27.91 -17.68
N ASP A 28 -22.41 -28.71 -17.23
CA ASP A 28 -22.49 -30.17 -17.30
C ASP A 28 -22.52 -30.80 -15.90
N THR A 29 -23.68 -31.39 -15.63
CA THR A 29 -23.98 -32.27 -14.51
C THR A 29 -23.31 -33.62 -14.74
N ALA A 30 -22.50 -34.08 -13.80
CA ALA A 30 -22.17 -35.50 -13.67
C ALA A 30 -22.37 -35.94 -12.21
N ALA A 31 -23.44 -36.68 -12.00
CA ALA A 31 -23.75 -37.40 -10.78
C ALA A 31 -22.70 -38.48 -10.52
N GLY A 32 -22.09 -38.44 -9.34
CA GLY A 32 -21.28 -39.51 -8.76
C GLY A 32 -21.93 -39.98 -7.46
N SER A 33 -22.66 -41.09 -7.56
CA SER A 33 -23.32 -41.82 -6.47
C SER A 33 -22.28 -42.52 -5.57
N GLY A 34 -22.45 -42.46 -4.25
CA GLY A 34 -21.54 -43.14 -3.31
C GLY A 34 -21.89 -43.00 -1.82
N SER A 35 -22.89 -43.76 -1.37
CA SER A 35 -23.07 -44.40 -0.05
C SER A 35 -22.66 -43.67 1.25
N GLY A 36 -23.67 -43.10 1.92
CA GLY A 36 -24.18 -43.57 3.22
C GLY A 36 -23.23 -43.82 4.39
N ALA A 37 -23.29 -42.94 5.40
CA ALA A 37 -23.30 -43.34 6.81
C ALA A 37 -24.03 -42.27 7.65
N SER A 38 -25.28 -42.57 8.02
CA SER A 38 -26.02 -41.85 9.07
C SER A 38 -25.57 -42.36 10.44
N ALA A 39 -25.20 -41.43 11.33
CA ALA A 39 -25.28 -41.64 12.77
C ALA A 39 -25.86 -40.36 13.41
N GLN A 40 -26.99 -40.56 14.10
CA GLN A 40 -27.81 -39.55 14.76
C GLN A 40 -27.12 -38.96 16.03
N PRO A 41 -27.63 -37.84 16.56
CA PRO A 41 -27.02 -37.04 17.61
C PRO A 41 -27.43 -37.53 19.01
N SER A 42 -26.62 -37.17 20.00
CA SER A 42 -27.03 -37.17 21.41
C SER A 42 -26.45 -35.93 22.10
N GLU A 43 -27.37 -35.02 22.43
CA GLU A 43 -27.55 -34.29 23.71
C GLU A 43 -26.32 -33.91 24.56
N LYS A 44 -26.29 -32.83 25.37
CA LYS A 44 -26.99 -31.54 25.50
C LYS A 44 -26.26 -30.84 26.68
N GLN A 45 -25.84 -29.59 26.46
CA GLN A 45 -25.58 -28.51 27.44
C GLN A 45 -24.68 -28.73 28.66
N THR A 46 -23.67 -27.87 28.78
CA THR A 46 -23.57 -27.01 29.95
C THR A 46 -23.23 -25.59 29.52
N ALA A 47 -24.06 -24.65 29.99
CA ALA A 47 -23.86 -23.23 29.81
C ALA A 47 -22.55 -22.78 30.48
N GLY A 48 -21.68 -22.15 29.70
CA GLY A 48 -20.55 -21.36 30.16
C GLY A 48 -20.40 -20.22 29.16
N GLY A 49 -20.60 -18.99 29.64
CA GLY A 49 -20.88 -17.82 28.83
C GLY A 49 -19.96 -17.64 27.63
N ALA A 50 -20.57 -17.56 26.45
CA ALA A 50 -20.00 -16.85 25.31
C ALA A 50 -19.98 -15.36 25.66
N SER A 51 -18.96 -14.94 26.40
CA SER A 51 -18.38 -13.63 26.14
C SER A 51 -17.44 -13.85 24.97
N ALA A 52 -17.82 -13.32 23.82
CA ALA A 52 -16.86 -12.95 22.80
C ALA A 52 -15.97 -11.87 23.41
N ASP A 53 -14.99 -12.30 24.21
CA ASP A 53 -13.84 -11.49 24.52
C ASP A 53 -13.20 -11.20 23.16
N LYS A 54 -13.33 -9.94 22.73
CA LYS A 54 -12.40 -9.35 21.79
C LYS A 54 -11.04 -9.79 22.28
N ALA A 55 -10.36 -10.62 21.49
CA ALA A 55 -8.92 -10.74 21.60
C ALA A 55 -8.37 -9.35 21.25
N ASP A 56 -8.35 -8.45 22.24
CA ASP A 56 -7.40 -7.36 22.32
C ASP A 56 -6.05 -8.07 22.51
N GLY A 57 -5.59 -8.71 21.44
CA GLY A 57 -4.24 -9.22 21.32
C GLY A 57 -3.33 -8.00 21.21
N THR A 58 -3.14 -7.31 22.33
CA THR A 58 -1.99 -6.44 22.49
C THR A 58 -0.78 -7.38 22.40
N GLY A 59 -0.20 -7.49 21.20
CA GLY A 59 1.05 -8.20 21.04
C GLY A 59 2.06 -7.69 22.06
N GLU A 60 3.00 -8.52 22.48
CA GLU A 60 4.07 -8.12 23.40
C GLU A 60 5.13 -7.24 22.69
N CYS A 61 4.69 -6.24 21.93
CA CYS A 61 5.57 -5.43 21.09
C CYS A 61 6.54 -4.56 21.92
N GLY A 62 6.36 -4.47 23.24
CA GLY A 62 7.20 -3.66 24.11
C GLY A 62 7.12 -2.17 23.74
N LYS A 63 8.27 -1.52 23.53
CA LYS A 63 8.32 -0.09 23.19
C LYS A 63 8.22 0.12 21.68
N ALA A 64 7.38 1.06 21.27
CA ALA A 64 7.25 1.46 19.87
C ALA A 64 8.60 1.92 19.29
N PRO A 65 8.88 1.64 18.00
CA PRO A 65 10.11 2.08 17.35
C PRO A 65 10.19 3.60 17.33
N LYS A 66 11.36 4.13 17.70
CA LYS A 66 11.64 5.57 17.67
C LYS A 66 12.32 5.93 16.36
N LEU A 67 11.70 6.83 15.61
CA LEU A 67 12.29 7.39 14.39
C LEU A 67 13.45 8.35 14.73
N PRO A 68 14.47 8.45 13.86
CA PRO A 68 15.49 9.47 13.98
C PRO A 68 14.89 10.89 13.92
N THR A 69 15.59 11.87 14.49
CA THR A 69 15.12 13.27 14.48
C THR A 69 14.98 13.79 13.06
N GLY A 70 13.82 14.40 12.75
CA GLY A 70 13.52 14.96 11.43
C GLY A 70 12.93 13.96 10.43
N HIS A 71 12.87 12.68 10.80
CA HIS A 71 12.25 11.63 10.00
C HIS A 71 10.75 11.51 10.28
N LYS A 72 10.00 11.09 9.27
CA LYS A 72 8.57 10.80 9.35
C LYS A 72 8.27 9.56 8.52
N MET A 73 7.45 8.68 9.07
CA MET A 73 6.88 7.58 8.32
C MET A 73 5.60 8.05 7.66
N ILE A 74 5.39 7.66 6.41
CA ILE A 74 4.19 7.98 5.64
C ILE A 74 3.73 6.78 4.83
N GLU A 75 2.43 6.74 4.56
CA GLU A 75 1.80 5.74 3.67
C GLU A 75 1.09 6.49 2.53
N PRO A 76 1.54 6.35 1.27
CA PRO A 76 0.87 6.93 0.12
C PRO A 76 -0.56 6.38 -0.01
N VAL A 77 -1.52 7.26 -0.30
CA VAL A 77 -2.94 6.88 -0.43
C VAL A 77 -3.42 6.81 -1.89
N GLU A 78 -2.60 7.28 -2.80
CA GLU A 78 -2.82 7.25 -4.24
C GLU A 78 -1.46 7.16 -4.96
N PRO A 79 -1.42 6.63 -6.20
CA PRO A 79 -0.18 6.57 -6.97
C PRO A 79 0.52 7.93 -7.06
N PRO A 80 1.78 8.05 -6.58
CA PRO A 80 2.52 9.29 -6.68
C PRO A 80 2.70 9.72 -8.14
N SER A 81 2.66 11.02 -8.41
CA SER A 81 2.86 11.52 -9.78
C SER A 81 3.39 12.96 -9.80
N LYS A 82 4.09 13.28 -10.90
CA LYS A 82 4.42 14.66 -11.31
C LYS A 82 5.10 15.51 -10.22
N GLY A 83 6.06 14.93 -9.48
CA GLY A 83 6.78 15.69 -8.45
C GLY A 83 5.99 15.85 -7.15
N SER A 84 4.96 15.04 -6.93
CA SER A 84 4.18 15.08 -5.70
C SER A 84 3.62 13.73 -5.27
N MET A 85 3.16 13.67 -4.03
CA MET A 85 2.54 12.49 -3.43
C MET A 85 1.51 12.91 -2.37
N SER A 86 0.38 12.22 -2.32
CA SER A 86 -0.56 12.31 -1.22
C SER A 86 -0.36 11.11 -0.28
N ALA A 87 -0.13 11.39 0.99
CA ALA A 87 0.19 10.35 1.98
C ALA A 87 -0.36 10.70 3.35
N LYS A 88 -0.71 9.68 4.14
CA LYS A 88 -1.02 9.82 5.56
C LYS A 88 0.27 9.75 6.38
N ASP A 89 0.28 10.39 7.55
CA ASP A 89 1.33 10.13 8.54
C ASP A 89 1.17 8.68 9.01
N ALA A 90 2.22 7.86 8.89
CA ALA A 90 2.18 6.48 9.36
C ALA A 90 2.65 6.39 10.82
N LYS A 91 1.91 5.63 11.63
CA LYS A 91 2.18 5.40 13.05
C LYS A 91 2.47 3.92 13.31
N PRO A 92 3.35 3.61 14.28
CA PRO A 92 3.58 2.23 14.66
C PRO A 92 2.32 1.68 15.36
N THR A 93 1.79 0.59 14.82
CA THR A 93 0.69 -0.21 15.34
C THR A 93 1.25 -1.55 15.79
N CYS A 94 0.93 -1.96 17.01
CA CYS A 94 1.35 -3.25 17.55
C CYS A 94 0.44 -4.34 17.01
N THR A 95 1.01 -5.34 16.36
CA THR A 95 0.34 -6.58 15.95
C THR A 95 0.73 -7.71 16.89
N PRO A 96 0.07 -8.89 16.84
CA PRO A 96 0.51 -10.05 17.59
C PRO A 96 1.97 -10.48 17.33
N ASN A 97 2.53 -10.11 16.17
CA ASN A 97 3.88 -10.55 15.75
C ASN A 97 4.94 -9.46 15.95
N ASP A 98 4.63 -8.19 15.69
CA ASP A 98 5.60 -7.11 15.59
C ASP A 98 4.97 -5.70 15.57
N TRP A 99 5.82 -4.68 15.48
CA TRP A 99 5.41 -3.31 15.17
C TRP A 99 5.40 -3.09 13.67
N ILE A 100 4.23 -2.75 13.14
CA ILE A 100 4.07 -2.35 11.74
C ILE A 100 3.63 -0.89 11.66
N TYR A 101 3.87 -0.24 10.53
CA TYR A 101 3.44 1.15 10.35
C TYR A 101 2.18 1.20 9.50
N HIS A 102 1.20 1.99 9.93
CA HIS A 102 -0.01 2.24 9.15
C HIS A 102 -0.34 3.73 9.11
N GLY A 103 -0.80 4.19 7.95
CA GLY A 103 -1.25 5.54 7.69
C GLY A 103 -2.50 5.88 8.48
N GLU A 104 -2.38 6.88 9.34
CA GLU A 104 -3.47 7.36 10.19
C GLU A 104 -3.89 8.79 9.83
N GLY A 105 -5.17 9.08 10.02
CA GLY A 105 -5.74 10.41 9.83
C GLY A 105 -5.91 10.80 8.36
N LYS A 106 -5.89 12.13 8.13
CA LYS A 106 -6.13 12.71 6.80
C LYS A 106 -4.84 12.69 5.98
N ALA A 107 -4.97 12.37 4.70
CA ALA A 107 -3.88 12.47 3.76
C ALA A 107 -3.42 13.93 3.61
N LYS A 108 -2.11 14.11 3.50
CA LYS A 108 -1.43 15.39 3.24
C LYS A 108 -0.74 15.31 1.90
N TYR A 109 -0.63 16.47 1.28
CA TYR A 109 0.07 16.61 0.01
C TYR A 109 1.53 17.00 0.25
N TYR A 110 2.44 16.26 -0.36
CA TYR A 110 3.89 16.47 -0.29
C TYR A 110 4.43 16.76 -1.68
N LEU A 111 5.25 17.80 -1.77
CA LEU A 111 6.05 18.07 -2.96
C LEU A 111 7.44 17.47 -2.78
N PHE A 112 8.01 16.94 -3.85
CA PHE A 112 9.41 16.52 -3.88
C PHE A 112 10.30 17.75 -4.09
N ALA A 113 11.46 17.78 -3.41
CA ALA A 113 12.48 18.78 -3.69
C ALA A 113 13.06 18.56 -5.11
N GLU A 114 13.81 19.53 -5.64
CA GLU A 114 14.44 19.37 -6.96
C GLU A 114 15.46 18.21 -7.00
N GLN A 115 16.14 17.99 -5.87
CA GLN A 115 17.10 16.92 -5.69
C GLN A 115 16.66 16.04 -4.52
N VAL A 116 15.95 14.97 -4.84
CA VAL A 116 15.49 13.98 -3.86
C VAL A 116 16.40 12.77 -3.89
N LYS A 117 16.86 12.36 -2.71
CA LYS A 117 17.46 11.03 -2.55
C LYS A 117 16.35 10.01 -2.35
N ALA A 118 16.09 9.19 -3.38
CA ALA A 118 15.08 8.14 -3.36
C ALA A 118 15.74 6.76 -3.25
N GLU A 119 15.22 5.92 -2.34
CA GLU A 119 15.71 4.57 -2.12
C GLU A 119 14.54 3.58 -2.05
N LEU A 120 14.65 2.47 -2.78
CA LEU A 120 13.69 1.35 -2.73
C LEU A 120 14.27 0.17 -1.96
N ALA A 121 13.41 -0.56 -1.27
CA ALA A 121 13.81 -1.76 -0.55
C ALA A 121 14.05 -2.90 -1.53
N THR A 122 15.15 -3.63 -1.35
CA THR A 122 15.48 -4.84 -2.14
C THR A 122 15.52 -6.10 -1.28
N GLY A 123 15.04 -6.01 -0.04
CA GLY A 123 15.06 -7.09 0.94
C GLY A 123 15.38 -6.59 2.36
N PRO A 124 15.53 -7.52 3.32
CA PRO A 124 15.82 -7.18 4.71
C PRO A 124 17.08 -6.30 4.83
N GLY A 125 16.90 -5.10 5.39
CA GLY A 125 17.99 -4.15 5.64
C GLY A 125 18.73 -3.64 4.40
N SER A 126 18.23 -3.92 3.19
CA SER A 126 18.91 -3.62 1.94
C SER A 126 18.07 -2.66 1.11
N THR A 127 18.71 -1.60 0.62
CA THR A 127 18.09 -0.59 -0.24
C THR A 127 18.96 -0.29 -1.45
N LYS A 128 18.31 0.21 -2.51
CA LYS A 128 18.97 0.72 -3.71
C LYS A 128 18.53 2.14 -3.98
N THR A 129 19.48 3.02 -4.25
CA THR A 129 19.19 4.38 -4.71
C THR A 129 18.65 4.35 -6.15
N VAL A 130 17.54 5.04 -6.37
CA VAL A 130 16.85 5.10 -7.67
C VAL A 130 16.48 6.53 -8.03
N PRO A 131 16.23 6.83 -9.31
CA PRO A 131 15.57 8.08 -9.70
C PRO A 131 14.19 8.19 -9.02
N VAL A 132 13.80 9.40 -8.62
CA VAL A 132 12.52 9.61 -7.92
C VAL A 132 11.30 9.16 -8.75
N GLY A 133 11.38 9.23 -10.08
CA GLY A 133 10.34 8.71 -10.97
C GLY A 133 10.19 7.19 -10.95
N GLU A 134 11.28 6.45 -10.72
CA GLU A 134 11.23 4.99 -10.53
C GLU A 134 10.54 4.65 -9.20
N LEU A 135 10.81 5.41 -8.14
CA LEU A 135 10.11 5.26 -6.87
C LEU A 135 8.60 5.53 -7.01
N TRP A 136 8.18 6.55 -7.78
CA TRP A 136 6.76 6.81 -8.01
C TRP A 136 6.07 5.67 -8.72
N ALA A 137 6.72 5.13 -9.76
CA ALA A 137 6.21 3.98 -10.49
C ALA A 137 6.07 2.77 -9.56
N HIS A 138 7.10 2.46 -8.78
CA HIS A 138 7.08 1.38 -7.80
C HIS A 138 5.96 1.55 -6.77
N ALA A 139 5.86 2.72 -6.14
CA ALA A 139 4.79 3.02 -5.17
C ALA A 139 3.39 2.90 -5.79
N GLY A 140 3.23 3.36 -7.03
CA GLY A 140 1.99 3.24 -7.79
C GLY A 140 1.63 1.79 -8.11
N ASP A 141 2.60 1.01 -8.57
CA ASP A 141 2.45 -0.42 -8.84
C ASP A 141 2.08 -1.15 -7.55
N CYS A 142 2.74 -0.88 -6.43
CA CYS A 142 2.38 -1.49 -5.15
C CYS A 142 1.01 -1.10 -4.61
N LEU A 143 0.48 0.07 -4.96
CA LEU A 143 -0.87 0.48 -4.57
C LEU A 143 -1.96 -0.13 -5.46
N THR A 144 -1.65 -0.45 -6.73
CA THR A 144 -2.68 -0.74 -7.74
C THR A 144 -2.55 -2.11 -8.38
N ASN A 145 -1.34 -2.63 -8.51
CA ASN A 145 -1.03 -3.93 -9.10
C ASN A 145 0.36 -4.43 -8.63
N GLY A 146 0.43 -4.98 -7.42
CA GLY A 146 1.71 -5.44 -6.85
C GLY A 146 2.45 -6.49 -7.70
N GLY A 147 1.75 -7.22 -8.57
CA GLY A 147 2.36 -8.16 -9.52
C GLY A 147 3.12 -7.50 -10.68
N ALA A 148 2.96 -6.18 -10.88
CA ALA A 148 3.74 -5.42 -11.87
C ALA A 148 5.10 -4.94 -11.34
N VAL A 149 5.34 -5.07 -10.03
CA VAL A 149 6.62 -4.71 -9.44
C VAL A 149 7.73 -5.58 -9.99
N LYS A 150 8.79 -4.92 -10.45
CA LYS A 150 9.94 -5.57 -11.07
C LYS A 150 10.94 -6.00 -10.02
N GLU A 151 11.49 -7.19 -10.19
CA GLU A 151 12.67 -7.61 -9.43
C GLU A 151 13.81 -6.57 -9.59
N PRO A 152 14.59 -6.31 -8.52
CA PRO A 152 14.63 -7.03 -7.25
C PRO A 152 13.72 -6.45 -6.16
N TYR A 153 12.77 -5.59 -6.49
CA TYR A 153 11.93 -4.91 -5.52
C TYR A 153 10.70 -5.75 -5.13
N SER A 154 10.12 -5.44 -3.98
CA SER A 154 8.89 -6.07 -3.48
C SER A 154 7.99 -5.02 -2.83
N CYS A 155 6.69 -5.24 -2.82
CA CYS A 155 5.77 -4.37 -2.09
C CYS A 155 5.81 -4.64 -0.60
N SER A 156 6.52 -3.79 0.12
CA SER A 156 6.71 -3.90 1.57
C SER A 156 5.74 -2.98 2.35
N GLY A 157 4.44 -3.14 2.09
CA GLY A 157 3.39 -2.40 2.80
C GLY A 157 3.26 -0.91 2.43
N ASN A 158 3.95 -0.45 1.38
CA ASN A 158 3.90 0.95 0.92
C ASN A 158 4.24 1.99 2.01
N ILE A 159 5.12 1.64 2.94
CA ILE A 159 5.55 2.58 3.98
C ILE A 159 6.90 3.20 3.61
N TYR A 160 6.98 4.51 3.73
CA TYR A 160 8.19 5.27 3.40
C TYR A 160 8.64 6.13 4.58
N ASP A 161 9.94 6.09 4.85
CA ASP A 161 10.64 7.03 5.72
C ASP A 161 11.08 8.25 4.90
N ILE A 162 10.61 9.43 5.28
CA ILE A 162 10.94 10.69 4.63
C ILE A 162 11.62 11.68 5.58
N THR A 163 12.44 12.54 5.00
CA THR A 163 12.84 13.81 5.61
C THR A 163 12.37 14.97 4.75
N LEU A 164 12.12 16.11 5.40
CA LEU A 164 11.72 17.34 4.72
C LEU A 164 12.87 18.35 4.72
N ASP A 165 12.97 19.14 3.66
CA ASP A 165 13.82 20.33 3.62
C ASP A 165 13.19 21.51 4.40
N PRO A 166 13.89 22.65 4.54
CA PRO A 166 13.34 23.82 5.22
C PRO A 166 12.06 24.41 4.60
N GLU A 167 11.77 24.09 3.33
CA GLU A 167 10.54 24.51 2.63
C GLU A 167 9.39 23.51 2.84
N GLY A 168 9.65 22.39 3.55
CA GLY A 168 8.68 21.33 3.79
C GLY A 168 8.54 20.35 2.63
N LYS A 169 9.45 20.36 1.65
CA LYS A 169 9.46 19.41 0.53
C LYS A 169 10.24 18.15 0.90
N VAL A 170 9.87 17.02 0.31
CA VAL A 170 10.55 15.73 0.53
C VAL A 170 11.97 15.80 -0.01
N LYS A 171 12.95 15.71 0.90
CA LYS A 171 14.38 15.74 0.60
C LYS A 171 14.95 14.34 0.45
N THR A 172 14.54 13.43 1.32
CA THR A 172 14.86 12.00 1.22
C THR A 172 13.58 11.20 1.33
N ILE A 173 13.52 10.09 0.61
CA ILE A 173 12.43 9.12 0.70
C ILE A 173 13.02 7.72 0.55
N LYS A 174 12.68 6.85 1.49
CA LYS A 174 13.18 5.47 1.52
C LYS A 174 12.03 4.54 1.85
N GLU A 175 11.77 3.56 0.99
CA GLU A 175 10.84 2.49 1.30
C GLU A 175 11.38 1.65 2.47
N ILE A 176 10.51 1.35 3.43
CA ILE A 176 10.85 0.47 4.55
C ILE A 176 10.46 -0.94 4.16
N TRP A 177 11.46 -1.83 4.21
CA TRP A 177 11.21 -3.25 4.01
C TRP A 177 10.41 -3.83 5.17
N HIS A 178 9.40 -4.61 4.83
CA HIS A 178 8.59 -5.41 5.73
C HIS A 178 8.44 -6.80 5.10
N PRO A 179 8.65 -7.89 5.86
CA PRO A 179 8.38 -9.25 5.40
C PRO A 179 6.90 -9.49 5.11
#